data_AF-A0A2R6L8A5-F1
#
_entry.id   AF-A0A2R6L8A5-F1
#
_cell.length_a   1.000
_cell.length_b   1.000
_cell.length_c   1.000
_cell.angle_alpha   90.00
_cell.angle_beta   90.00
_cell.angle_gamma   90.00
#
_symmetry.space_group_name_H-M   'P 1'
#
loop_
_entity.id
_entity.type
_entity.pdbx_description
1 polymer ?
#
loop_
_entity_poly.entity_id
_entity_poly.type
_entity_poly.pdbx_seq_one_letter_code
_entity_poly.pdbx_strand_id
1 'polypeptide(L)'
;MEDLLGGDDGGRLLSIFTEEPENALRLTDNLRHVPTLLWHGGADPLVPLLGPTNYAAKLRSHGYRHQIDVFPAADHFFIALQDHWERGPEYLAAADRPEAPARVTFRYVPDFDYPELGVRHDGAYWVTDVRTADGADEGLVDATSLADGYAEPAAESYSRTGTAPLAYTARGVEWETPEEPTRGPANALAIELEGVAAATVWIEVAGLDPAEPLTVEVAADTAATLTLRTDDSDRRLEVDPGEATVVVDPD
;
A
#
# COMPACT_ATOMS: atom_id res chain seq x y z
N MET A 1 12.84 24.10 1.65
CA MET A 1 11.55 24.66 1.16
C MET A 1 10.50 23.55 1.07
N GLU A 2 10.91 22.28 0.94
CA GLU A 2 10.03 21.10 0.96
C GLU A 2 9.19 20.98 2.25
N ASP A 3 9.75 21.26 3.42
CA ASP A 3 9.09 21.10 4.75
C ASP A 3 7.98 22.15 5.07
N LEU A 4 7.81 23.18 4.23
CA LEU A 4 6.84 24.25 4.52
C LEU A 4 5.41 23.90 4.07
N LEU A 5 5.27 23.18 2.96
CA LEU A 5 3.99 22.96 2.26
C LEU A 5 3.70 21.47 1.99
N GLY A 6 4.59 20.56 2.38
CA GLY A 6 4.45 19.11 2.16
C GLY A 6 5.59 18.31 2.78
N GLY A 7 5.75 17.06 2.32
CA GLY A 7 6.70 16.09 2.87
C GLY A 7 5.98 14.93 3.57
N ASP A 8 6.73 13.89 3.92
CA ASP A 8 6.20 12.72 4.63
C ASP A 8 5.73 13.07 6.06
N ASP A 9 6.05 14.26 6.57
CA ASP A 9 5.51 14.83 7.82
C ASP A 9 4.38 15.86 7.62
N GLY A 10 3.93 16.09 6.37
CA GLY A 10 2.69 16.83 6.07
C GLY A 10 2.87 18.34 5.96
N GLY A 11 4.08 18.85 6.21
CA GLY A 11 4.46 20.25 6.09
C GLY A 11 3.93 21.11 7.24
N ARG A 12 4.81 21.94 7.82
CA ARG A 12 4.54 22.70 9.05
C ARG A 12 3.38 23.71 8.97
N LEU A 13 3.00 24.17 7.79
CA LEU A 13 1.93 25.17 7.62
C LEU A 13 0.53 24.56 7.62
N LEU A 14 0.40 23.25 7.32
CA LEU A 14 -0.88 22.55 7.23
C LEU A 14 -1.20 21.75 8.50
N SER A 15 -0.22 21.53 9.38
CA SER A 15 -0.34 20.85 10.67
C SER A 15 -0.71 21.78 11.84
N ILE A 16 -1.18 23.00 11.59
CA ILE A 16 -1.49 24.02 12.63
C ILE A 16 -2.59 23.62 13.63
N PHE A 17 -3.20 22.43 13.49
CA PHE A 17 -4.22 21.90 14.39
C PHE A 17 -3.83 20.58 15.10
N THR A 18 -2.63 20.04 14.88
CA THR A 18 -2.21 18.76 15.48
C THR A 18 -0.74 18.81 15.88
N GLU A 19 -0.45 18.64 17.17
CA GLU A 19 0.91 18.75 17.73
C GLU A 19 1.85 17.61 17.28
N GLU A 20 1.31 16.47 16.80
CA GLU A 20 2.04 15.38 16.16
C GLU A 20 1.15 14.75 15.07
N PRO A 21 1.20 15.20 13.80
CA PRO A 21 0.37 14.61 12.77
C PRO A 21 0.92 13.22 12.40
N GLU A 22 0.17 12.17 12.75
CA GLU A 22 0.23 10.93 11.98
C GLU A 22 -0.10 11.29 10.53
N ASN A 23 0.94 11.36 9.69
CA ASN A 23 0.73 11.72 8.31
C ASN A 23 0.42 10.47 7.49
N ALA A 24 -0.83 10.38 7.05
CA ALA A 24 -1.30 9.30 6.17
C ALA A 24 -0.45 9.15 4.89
N LEU A 25 0.30 10.18 4.46
CA LEU A 25 1.23 10.07 3.33
C LEU A 25 2.30 9.01 3.56
N ARG A 26 2.74 8.79 4.81
CA ARG A 26 3.72 7.75 5.17
C ARG A 26 3.19 6.34 4.88
N LEU A 27 1.87 6.13 4.87
CA LEU A 27 1.27 4.80 4.70
C LEU A 27 0.74 4.54 3.29
N THR A 28 1.05 5.39 2.32
CA THR A 28 0.48 5.28 0.97
C THR A 28 0.93 4.01 0.23
N ASP A 29 2.08 3.43 0.60
CA ASP A 29 2.54 2.12 0.11
C ASP A 29 1.54 0.99 0.45
N ASN A 30 0.82 1.12 1.58
CA ASN A 30 -0.11 0.09 2.07
C ASN A 30 -1.43 0.05 1.27
N LEU A 31 -1.64 0.99 0.34
CA LEU A 31 -2.91 1.14 -0.39
C LEU A 31 -2.93 0.48 -1.76
N ARG A 32 -1.89 -0.28 -2.12
CA ARG A 32 -1.78 -0.95 -3.43
C ARG A 32 -3.05 -1.68 -3.87
N HIS A 33 -3.66 -2.39 -2.94
CA HIS A 33 -4.85 -3.21 -3.16
C HIS A 33 -6.10 -2.69 -2.45
N VAL A 34 -6.06 -1.44 -1.96
CA VAL A 34 -7.19 -0.80 -1.29
C VAL A 34 -7.86 0.17 -2.27
N PRO A 35 -9.09 -0.11 -2.74
CA PRO A 35 -9.83 0.81 -3.58
C PRO A 35 -10.01 2.16 -2.87
N THR A 36 -9.51 3.23 -3.47
CA THR A 36 -9.46 4.54 -2.81
C THR A 36 -10.22 5.59 -3.62
N LEU A 37 -11.36 6.03 -3.07
CA LEU A 37 -12.15 7.15 -3.59
C LEU A 37 -12.07 8.33 -2.63
N LEU A 38 -11.50 9.44 -3.08
CA LEU A 38 -11.45 10.71 -2.35
C LEU A 38 -12.52 11.65 -2.87
N TRP A 39 -13.42 12.13 -2.01
CA TRP A 39 -14.36 13.21 -2.33
C TRP A 39 -13.99 14.46 -1.58
N HIS A 40 -13.94 15.59 -2.30
CA HIS A 40 -13.52 16.84 -1.67
C HIS A 40 -14.26 18.07 -2.19
N GLY A 41 -14.68 18.93 -1.27
CA GLY A 41 -15.21 20.25 -1.59
C GLY A 41 -14.09 21.21 -1.97
N GLY A 42 -14.17 21.83 -3.16
CA GLY A 42 -13.15 22.79 -3.60
C GLY A 42 -13.15 24.11 -2.81
N ALA A 43 -14.24 24.40 -2.09
CA ALA A 43 -14.42 25.57 -1.25
C ALA A 43 -14.44 25.22 0.25
N ASP A 44 -13.92 24.04 0.64
CA ASP A 44 -13.85 23.61 2.03
C ASP A 44 -12.94 24.56 2.86
N PRO A 45 -13.49 25.24 3.89
CA PRO A 45 -12.70 26.15 4.72
C PRO A 45 -11.93 25.45 5.85
N LEU A 46 -12.21 24.16 6.12
CA LEU A 46 -11.61 23.38 7.22
C LEU A 46 -10.50 22.46 6.72
N VAL A 47 -10.68 21.84 5.56
CA VAL A 47 -9.69 20.94 4.95
C VAL A 47 -9.22 21.55 3.63
N PRO A 48 -8.01 22.13 3.57
CA PRO A 48 -7.50 22.68 2.33
C PRO A 48 -7.33 21.58 1.26
N LEU A 49 -7.88 21.82 0.06
CA LEU A 49 -7.83 20.90 -1.09
C LEU A 49 -6.42 20.39 -1.43
N LEU A 50 -5.38 21.16 -1.06
CA LEU A 50 -3.98 20.78 -1.28
C LEU A 50 -3.62 19.45 -0.62
N GLY A 51 -4.12 19.16 0.58
CA GLY A 51 -3.81 17.92 1.30
C GLY A 51 -4.27 16.66 0.54
N PRO A 52 -5.58 16.53 0.26
CA PRO A 52 -6.11 15.40 -0.51
C PRO A 52 -5.56 15.31 -1.93
N THR A 53 -5.23 16.45 -2.55
CA THR A 53 -4.58 16.47 -3.87
C THR A 53 -3.14 15.93 -3.80
N ASN A 54 -2.39 16.25 -2.75
CA ASN A 54 -1.06 15.66 -2.50
C ASN A 54 -1.15 14.16 -2.24
N TYR A 55 -2.18 13.72 -1.50
CA TYR A 55 -2.45 12.30 -1.27
C TYR A 55 -2.71 11.54 -2.58
N ALA A 56 -3.61 12.05 -3.42
CA ALA A 56 -3.86 11.49 -4.75
C ALA A 56 -2.60 11.55 -5.66
N ALA A 57 -1.76 12.59 -5.52
CA ALA A 57 -0.51 12.68 -6.26
C ALA A 57 0.50 11.59 -5.83
N LYS A 58 0.59 11.27 -4.54
CA LYS A 58 1.44 10.18 -4.02
C LYS A 58 0.93 8.80 -4.46
N LEU A 59 -0.38 8.56 -4.41
CA LEU A 59 -0.96 7.33 -4.98
C LEU A 59 -0.69 7.20 -6.48
N ARG A 60 -0.75 8.32 -7.22
CA ARG A 60 -0.38 8.33 -8.65
C ARG A 60 1.11 8.03 -8.87
N SER A 61 2.02 8.51 -8.01
CA SER A 61 3.45 8.18 -8.16
C SER A 61 3.74 6.70 -7.92
N HIS A 62 2.95 6.04 -7.08
CA HIS A 62 2.99 4.59 -6.88
C HIS A 62 2.34 3.80 -8.03
N GLY A 63 1.61 4.46 -8.93
CA GLY A 63 0.79 3.80 -9.94
C GLY A 63 -0.43 3.09 -9.36
N TYR A 64 -0.87 3.42 -8.15
CA TYR A 64 -1.97 2.73 -7.47
C TYR A 64 -3.34 3.21 -7.95
N ARG A 65 -4.29 2.27 -8.05
CA ARG A 65 -5.68 2.57 -8.43
C ARG A 65 -6.31 3.50 -7.40
N HIS A 66 -6.77 4.67 -7.86
CA HIS A 66 -7.47 5.63 -7.00
C HIS A 66 -8.31 6.58 -7.86
N GLN A 67 -9.24 7.28 -7.23
CA GLN A 67 -9.98 8.39 -7.81
C GLN A 67 -10.09 9.54 -6.80
N ILE A 68 -9.88 10.78 -7.24
CA ILE A 68 -10.27 11.98 -6.51
C ILE A 68 -11.33 12.75 -7.30
N ASP A 69 -12.48 12.97 -6.66
CA ASP A 69 -13.56 13.82 -7.15
C ASP A 69 -13.52 15.16 -6.41
N VAL A 70 -13.25 16.23 -7.16
CA VAL A 70 -13.28 17.59 -6.62
C VAL A 70 -14.57 18.29 -7.05
N PHE A 71 -15.37 18.71 -6.08
CA PHE A 71 -16.61 19.45 -6.25
C PHE A 71 -16.34 20.95 -6.02
N PRO A 72 -16.08 21.77 -7.05
CA PRO A 72 -15.44 23.08 -6.86
C PRO A 72 -16.24 24.06 -6.00
N ALA A 73 -17.58 23.95 -6.00
CA ALA A 73 -18.49 24.83 -5.27
C ALA A 73 -18.92 24.29 -3.90
N ALA A 74 -18.51 23.07 -3.52
CA ALA A 74 -18.90 22.46 -2.26
C ALA A 74 -17.98 22.93 -1.12
N ASP A 75 -18.59 23.23 0.03
CA ASP A 75 -17.89 23.39 1.31
C ASP A 75 -17.75 22.05 2.05
N HIS A 76 -17.30 22.12 3.31
CA HIS A 76 -17.06 20.96 4.17
C HIS A 76 -18.28 20.07 4.39
N PHE A 77 -19.46 20.65 4.56
CA PHE A 77 -20.68 19.89 4.91
C PHE A 77 -21.57 19.60 3.72
N PHE A 78 -21.34 20.29 2.60
CA PHE A 78 -22.23 20.22 1.46
C PHE A 78 -22.45 18.79 0.97
N ILE A 79 -21.39 18.00 0.82
CA ILE A 79 -21.47 16.61 0.35
C ILE A 79 -22.34 15.76 1.30
N ALA A 80 -22.16 15.93 2.60
CA ALA A 80 -22.96 15.22 3.61
C ALA A 80 -24.44 15.67 3.60
N LEU A 81 -24.71 16.95 3.34
CA LEU A 81 -26.07 17.50 3.28
C LEU A 81 -26.85 17.05 2.04
N GLN A 82 -26.16 16.74 0.93
CA GLN A 82 -26.82 16.28 -0.29
C GLN A 82 -27.40 14.87 -0.17
N ASP A 83 -26.89 14.04 0.74
CA ASP A 83 -27.33 12.64 0.94
C ASP A 83 -27.34 11.79 -0.36
N HIS A 84 -26.41 12.09 -1.27
CA HIS A 84 -26.26 11.45 -2.57
C HIS A 84 -25.01 10.57 -2.60
N TRP A 85 -25.12 9.43 -1.92
CA TRP A 85 -23.99 8.52 -1.68
C TRP A 85 -23.79 7.45 -2.75
N GLU A 86 -24.64 7.38 -3.78
CA GLU A 86 -24.73 6.25 -4.72
C GLU A 86 -23.40 5.92 -5.42
N ARG A 87 -22.62 6.96 -5.72
CA ARG A 87 -21.31 6.85 -6.38
C ARG A 87 -20.25 6.11 -5.55
N GLY A 88 -20.33 6.17 -4.21
CA GLY A 88 -19.39 5.47 -3.34
C GLY A 88 -19.50 3.96 -3.49
N PRO A 89 -20.69 3.38 -3.28
CA PRO A 89 -20.98 1.97 -3.58
C PRO A 89 -20.72 1.60 -5.04
N GLU A 90 -21.04 2.44 -6.02
CA GLU A 90 -20.74 2.15 -7.45
C GLU A 90 -19.23 1.99 -7.70
N TYR A 91 -18.40 2.87 -7.13
CA TYR A 91 -16.95 2.78 -7.22
C TYR A 91 -16.45 1.49 -6.55
N LEU A 92 -16.89 1.21 -5.32
CA LEU A 92 -16.48 0.01 -4.58
C LEU A 92 -16.94 -1.29 -5.26
N ALA A 93 -18.13 -1.29 -5.87
CA ALA A 93 -18.67 -2.45 -6.58
C ALA A 93 -17.90 -2.79 -7.86
N ALA A 94 -17.27 -1.79 -8.49
CA ALA A 94 -16.42 -1.98 -9.66
C ALA A 94 -14.97 -2.34 -9.29
N ALA A 95 -14.58 -2.14 -8.04
CA ALA A 95 -13.21 -2.33 -7.60
C ALA A 95 -12.92 -3.80 -7.27
N ASP A 96 -11.75 -4.26 -7.69
CA ASP A 96 -11.22 -5.56 -7.30
C ASP A 96 -10.32 -5.43 -6.06
N ARG A 97 -10.62 -6.23 -5.03
CA ARG A 97 -9.85 -6.34 -3.79
C ARG A 97 -9.49 -7.81 -3.57
N PRO A 98 -8.32 -8.26 -4.03
CA PRO A 98 -7.92 -9.67 -3.87
C PRO A 98 -7.79 -10.02 -2.39
N GLU A 99 -8.21 -11.23 -2.02
CA GLU A 99 -8.00 -11.77 -0.66
C GLU A 99 -6.53 -12.14 -0.43
N ALA A 100 -5.86 -12.62 -1.47
CA ALA A 100 -4.44 -12.95 -1.50
C ALA A 100 -3.82 -12.44 -2.82
N PRO A 101 -3.36 -11.18 -2.87
CA PRO A 101 -2.72 -10.63 -4.06
C PRO A 101 -1.37 -11.30 -4.33
N ALA A 102 -0.98 -11.43 -5.60
CA ALA A 102 0.33 -11.96 -5.97
C ALA A 102 1.50 -11.11 -5.46
N ARG A 103 1.34 -9.78 -5.31
CA ARG A 103 2.38 -8.90 -4.76
C ARG A 103 1.86 -8.04 -3.62
N VAL A 104 2.54 -8.03 -2.49
CA VAL A 104 2.24 -7.26 -1.29
C VAL A 104 3.33 -6.21 -1.10
N THR A 105 2.95 -4.93 -1.09
CA THR A 105 3.81 -3.83 -0.69
C THR A 105 3.27 -3.30 0.63
N PHE A 106 4.11 -3.27 1.67
CA PHE A 106 3.71 -2.94 3.02
C PHE A 106 4.80 -2.20 3.78
N ARG A 107 4.50 -0.97 4.21
CA ARG A 107 5.29 -0.17 5.13
C ARG A 107 4.75 -0.30 6.55
N TYR A 108 5.62 -0.73 7.43
CA TYR A 108 5.43 -0.71 8.87
C TYR A 108 6.03 0.57 9.47
N VAL A 109 5.23 1.29 10.24
CA VAL A 109 5.62 2.51 10.98
C VAL A 109 5.27 2.30 12.45
N PRO A 110 6.22 1.92 13.31
CA PRO A 110 5.97 1.64 14.73
C PRO A 110 5.32 2.80 15.49
N ASP A 111 5.54 4.05 15.07
CA ASP A 111 4.91 5.24 15.67
C ASP A 111 3.38 5.21 15.62
N PHE A 112 2.79 4.43 14.71
CA PHE A 112 1.35 4.31 14.53
C PHE A 112 0.77 3.05 15.21
N ASP A 113 1.58 2.30 15.97
CA ASP A 113 1.07 1.24 16.82
C ASP A 113 0.44 1.81 18.09
N TYR A 114 -0.59 1.12 18.59
CA TYR A 114 -1.24 1.42 19.86
C TYR A 114 -1.14 0.19 20.77
N PRO A 115 0.07 -0.17 21.25
CA PRO A 115 0.31 -1.40 21.99
C PRO A 115 -0.46 -1.48 23.30
N GLU A 116 -0.77 -0.34 23.93
CA GLU A 116 -1.63 -0.23 25.10
C GLU A 116 -3.09 -0.64 24.83
N LEU A 117 -3.51 -0.58 23.56
CA LEU A 117 -4.80 -1.07 23.08
C LEU A 117 -4.71 -2.48 22.46
N GLY A 118 -3.51 -3.07 22.42
CA GLY A 118 -3.26 -4.35 21.75
C GLY A 118 -3.36 -4.26 20.23
N VAL A 119 -3.19 -3.06 19.64
CA VAL A 119 -3.23 -2.85 18.20
C VAL A 119 -1.81 -2.64 17.69
N ARG A 120 -1.40 -3.47 16.73
CA ARG A 120 -0.17 -3.32 15.94
C ARG A 120 -0.51 -3.42 14.48
N HIS A 121 0.10 -2.58 13.68
CA HIS A 121 -0.08 -2.53 12.23
C HIS A 121 1.14 -3.17 11.57
N ASP A 122 1.44 -4.42 11.91
CA ASP A 122 2.68 -5.13 11.52
C ASP A 122 2.46 -6.19 10.42
N GLY A 123 1.42 -6.05 9.60
CA GLY A 123 1.21 -6.94 8.46
C GLY A 123 0.10 -6.53 7.49
N ALA A 124 0.17 -7.11 6.29
CA ALA A 124 -0.87 -7.08 5.28
C ALA A 124 -0.90 -8.38 4.47
N TYR A 125 -2.09 -8.90 4.21
CA TYR A 125 -2.30 -10.13 3.44
C TYR A 125 -1.50 -11.32 4.00
N TRP A 126 -0.62 -11.91 3.19
CA TRP A 126 0.24 -13.04 3.57
C TRP A 126 1.61 -12.62 4.12
N VAL A 127 1.85 -11.31 4.32
CA VAL A 127 3.05 -10.77 5.01
C VAL A 127 2.63 -10.27 6.40
N THR A 128 3.25 -10.77 7.46
CA THR A 128 2.89 -10.46 8.85
C THR A 128 4.12 -10.37 9.75
N ASP A 129 3.93 -9.99 11.01
CA ASP A 129 4.98 -9.90 12.03
C ASP A 129 6.17 -9.02 11.63
N VAL A 130 5.94 -7.96 10.84
CA VAL A 130 6.99 -7.06 10.35
C VAL A 130 7.62 -6.30 11.52
N ARG A 131 8.94 -6.24 11.57
CA ARG A 131 9.73 -5.51 12.56
C ARG A 131 10.77 -4.64 11.88
N THR A 132 10.94 -3.41 12.35
CA THR A 132 11.98 -2.52 11.84
C THR A 132 13.37 -2.91 12.35
N ALA A 133 14.40 -2.62 11.56
CA ALA A 133 15.78 -2.76 11.96
C ALA A 133 16.15 -1.77 13.09
N ASP A 134 17.18 -2.10 13.86
CA ASP A 134 17.67 -1.22 14.94
C ASP A 134 18.04 0.16 14.37
N GLY A 135 17.37 1.20 14.86
CA GLY A 135 17.57 2.59 14.43
C GLY A 135 16.82 3.00 13.16
N ALA A 136 15.98 2.13 12.59
CA ALA A 136 15.06 2.48 11.52
C ALA A 136 13.69 2.92 12.09
N ASP A 137 13.19 4.07 11.64
CA ASP A 137 11.90 4.63 12.05
C ASP A 137 10.71 3.94 11.36
N GLU A 138 10.98 3.21 10.29
CA GLU A 138 10.01 2.48 9.48
C GLU A 138 10.70 1.36 8.70
N GLY A 139 9.91 0.40 8.20
CA GLY A 139 10.40 -0.69 7.36
C GLY A 139 9.43 -0.97 6.22
N LEU A 140 9.95 -1.23 5.02
CA LEU A 140 9.20 -1.55 3.83
C LEU A 140 9.47 -3.00 3.41
N VAL A 141 8.39 -3.76 3.21
CA VAL A 141 8.41 -5.08 2.57
C VAL A 141 7.72 -4.96 1.22
N ASP A 142 8.39 -5.37 0.15
CA ASP A 142 7.78 -5.57 -1.16
C ASP A 142 8.00 -7.01 -1.63
N ALA A 143 6.95 -7.82 -1.58
CA ALA A 143 7.03 -9.25 -1.81
C ALA A 143 6.10 -9.67 -2.95
N THR A 144 6.60 -10.47 -3.88
CA THR A 144 5.88 -11.01 -5.04
C THR A 144 5.96 -12.54 -5.07
N SER A 145 4.82 -13.20 -4.94
CA SER A 145 4.66 -14.61 -5.28
C SER A 145 4.57 -14.78 -6.80
N LEU A 146 5.32 -15.75 -7.32
CA LEU A 146 5.34 -16.11 -8.74
C LEU A 146 4.55 -17.38 -9.03
N ALA A 147 3.79 -17.91 -8.07
CA ALA A 147 3.06 -19.17 -8.18
C ALA A 147 2.21 -19.26 -9.46
N ASP A 148 1.39 -18.23 -9.69
CA ASP A 148 0.55 -18.10 -10.90
C ASP A 148 1.19 -17.26 -12.02
N GLY A 149 2.43 -16.81 -11.79
CA GLY A 149 3.11 -15.80 -12.59
C GLY A 149 2.64 -14.39 -12.28
N TYR A 150 3.52 -13.42 -12.52
CA TYR A 150 3.27 -12.02 -12.20
C TYR A 150 3.84 -11.06 -13.24
N ALA A 151 3.06 -10.03 -13.57
CA ALA A 151 3.51 -8.85 -14.31
C ALA A 151 2.90 -7.61 -13.65
N GLU A 152 3.68 -6.54 -13.56
CA GLU A 152 3.17 -5.29 -13.01
C GLU A 152 2.10 -4.71 -13.94
N PRO A 153 0.89 -4.40 -13.44
CA PRO A 153 -0.14 -3.76 -14.26
C PRO A 153 0.33 -2.42 -14.80
N ALA A 154 -0.10 -2.09 -16.02
CA ALA A 154 0.13 -0.77 -16.58
C ALA A 154 -0.77 0.25 -15.86
N ALA A 155 -0.18 1.35 -15.39
CA ALA A 155 -0.93 2.40 -14.71
C ALA A 155 -1.38 3.48 -15.71
N GLU A 156 -2.68 3.59 -15.97
CA GLU A 156 -3.24 4.61 -16.86
C GLU A 156 -3.90 5.74 -16.06
N SER A 157 -3.50 6.98 -16.32
CA SER A 157 -4.12 8.15 -15.71
C SER A 157 -5.34 8.62 -16.51
N TYR A 158 -6.44 8.93 -15.83
CA TYR A 158 -7.63 9.49 -16.46
C TYR A 158 -8.08 10.81 -15.82
N SER A 159 -8.88 11.56 -16.58
CA SER A 159 -9.61 12.74 -16.09
C SER A 159 -11.00 12.77 -16.72
N ARG A 160 -12.03 12.94 -15.91
CA ARG A 160 -13.45 12.95 -16.33
C ARG A 160 -14.18 14.09 -15.61
N THR A 161 -15.34 14.50 -16.12
CA THR A 161 -16.23 15.45 -15.43
C THR A 161 -17.59 14.82 -15.25
N GLY A 162 -18.34 15.29 -14.25
CA GLY A 162 -19.74 14.93 -14.09
C GLY A 162 -20.50 16.00 -13.33
N THR A 163 -21.80 15.79 -13.15
CA THR A 163 -22.73 16.83 -12.69
C THR A 163 -23.63 16.41 -11.52
N ALA A 164 -23.57 15.15 -11.10
CA ALA A 164 -24.34 14.64 -9.96
C ALA A 164 -23.37 14.20 -8.84
N PRO A 165 -23.65 14.55 -7.57
CA PRO A 165 -24.72 15.45 -7.10
C PRO A 165 -24.51 16.93 -7.46
N LEU A 166 -23.29 17.29 -7.87
CA LEU A 166 -22.91 18.60 -8.40
C LEU A 166 -21.89 18.45 -9.52
N ALA A 167 -21.57 19.56 -10.19
CA ALA A 167 -20.42 19.64 -11.06
C ALA A 167 -19.13 19.23 -10.31
N TYR A 168 -18.41 18.25 -10.83
CA TYR A 168 -17.13 17.78 -10.28
C TYR A 168 -16.14 17.44 -11.40
N THR A 169 -14.86 17.41 -11.03
CA THR A 169 -13.78 16.83 -11.84
C THR A 169 -13.24 15.60 -11.13
N ALA A 170 -13.28 14.46 -11.80
CA ALA A 170 -12.66 13.21 -11.36
C ALA A 170 -11.28 13.07 -12.01
N ARG A 171 -10.29 12.66 -11.23
CA ARG A 171 -8.95 12.29 -11.72
C ARG A 171 -8.49 11.05 -10.98
N GLY A 172 -7.72 10.21 -11.63
CA GLY A 172 -7.27 8.98 -10.99
C GLY A 172 -6.30 8.19 -11.83
N VAL A 173 -6.01 7.00 -11.33
CA VAL A 173 -5.26 5.96 -12.03
C VAL A 173 -6.10 4.69 -12.03
N GLU A 174 -6.14 4.00 -13.16
CA GLU A 174 -6.67 2.65 -13.31
C GLU A 174 -5.53 1.69 -13.71
N TRP A 175 -5.70 0.41 -13.41
CA TRP A 175 -4.77 -0.64 -13.84
C TRP A 175 -5.29 -1.26 -15.13
N GLU A 176 -4.42 -1.28 -16.12
CA GLU A 176 -4.63 -1.91 -17.41
C GLU A 176 -3.78 -3.16 -17.52
N THR A 177 -3.95 -3.88 -18.64
CA THR A 177 -3.15 -5.07 -18.92
C THR A 177 -1.65 -4.72 -18.90
N PRO A 178 -0.80 -5.53 -18.24
CA PRO A 178 0.65 -5.34 -18.23
C PRO A 178 1.24 -5.19 -19.64
N GLU A 179 2.14 -4.24 -19.81
CA GLU A 179 2.93 -4.08 -21.05
C GLU A 179 4.14 -5.02 -21.08
N GLU A 180 4.69 -5.33 -19.89
CA GLU A 180 5.86 -6.17 -19.71
C GLU A 180 5.50 -7.67 -19.66
N PRO A 181 6.43 -8.56 -20.06
CA PRO A 181 6.20 -10.00 -19.99
C PRO A 181 5.95 -10.49 -18.55
N THR A 182 5.06 -11.46 -18.41
CA THR A 182 4.83 -12.18 -17.16
C THR A 182 6.06 -13.00 -16.78
N ARG A 183 6.52 -12.80 -15.53
CA ARG A 183 7.52 -13.63 -14.88
C ARG A 183 6.84 -14.84 -14.24
N GLY A 184 7.38 -16.05 -14.43
CA GLY A 184 6.74 -17.29 -13.97
C GLY A 184 5.70 -17.84 -14.97
N PRO A 185 4.80 -18.76 -14.55
CA PRO A 185 4.60 -19.26 -13.19
C PRO A 185 5.78 -20.11 -12.68
N ALA A 186 6.05 -20.03 -11.38
CA ALA A 186 7.08 -20.82 -10.68
C ALA A 186 6.80 -20.85 -9.17
N ASN A 187 7.20 -21.93 -8.49
CA ASN A 187 7.21 -21.98 -7.02
C ASN A 187 8.35 -21.10 -6.48
N ALA A 188 8.17 -19.79 -6.56
CA ALA A 188 9.20 -18.80 -6.26
C ALA A 188 8.61 -17.52 -5.63
N LEU A 189 9.35 -16.97 -4.68
CA LEU A 189 9.09 -15.72 -3.99
C LEU A 189 10.21 -14.73 -4.32
N ALA A 190 9.87 -13.53 -4.78
CA ALA A 190 10.80 -12.40 -4.82
C ALA A 190 10.42 -11.41 -3.71
N ILE A 191 11.38 -10.99 -2.89
CA ILE A 191 11.11 -10.10 -1.74
C ILE A 191 12.22 -9.07 -1.55
N GLU A 192 11.82 -7.81 -1.41
CA GLU A 192 12.69 -6.68 -1.09
C GLU A 192 12.37 -6.18 0.33
N LEU A 193 13.41 -5.92 1.11
CA LEU A 193 13.36 -5.53 2.51
C LEU A 193 14.19 -4.25 2.73
N GLU A 194 13.54 -3.15 3.09
CA GLU A 194 14.21 -1.89 3.43
C GLU A 194 13.93 -1.53 4.89
N GLY A 195 14.96 -1.41 5.73
CA GLY A 195 14.80 -1.10 7.14
C GLY A 195 14.05 -2.18 7.95
N VAL A 196 13.99 -3.42 7.48
CA VAL A 196 13.25 -4.53 8.09
C VAL A 196 14.21 -5.51 8.77
N ALA A 197 14.03 -5.75 10.08
CA ALA A 197 14.76 -6.79 10.81
C ALA A 197 14.07 -8.16 10.78
N ALA A 198 12.75 -8.20 10.65
CA ALA A 198 12.03 -9.47 10.55
C ALA A 198 10.70 -9.32 9.82
N ALA A 199 10.30 -10.39 9.13
CA ALA A 199 8.98 -10.54 8.55
C ALA A 199 8.59 -12.02 8.47
N THR A 200 7.30 -12.31 8.49
CA THR A 200 6.73 -13.64 8.25
C THR A 200 5.99 -13.64 6.93
N VAL A 201 6.25 -14.64 6.08
CA VAL A 201 5.53 -14.91 4.83
C VAL A 201 4.75 -16.22 4.97
N TRP A 202 3.43 -16.16 4.78
CA TRP A 202 2.55 -17.33 4.78
C TRP A 202 2.52 -17.98 3.39
N ILE A 203 3.17 -19.13 3.25
CA ILE A 203 3.51 -19.76 1.97
C ILE A 203 2.26 -20.14 1.17
N GLU A 204 1.33 -20.88 1.78
CA GLU A 204 0.11 -21.36 1.13
C GLU A 204 -0.85 -20.22 0.82
N VAL A 205 -0.91 -19.20 1.70
CA VAL A 205 -1.72 -18.00 1.46
C VAL A 205 -1.16 -17.17 0.31
N ALA A 206 0.16 -17.16 0.12
CA ALA A 206 0.82 -16.59 -1.05
C ALA A 206 0.68 -17.46 -2.32
N GLY A 207 0.00 -18.61 -2.23
CA GLY A 207 -0.22 -19.54 -3.34
C GLY A 207 0.98 -20.43 -3.68
N LEU A 208 2.03 -20.41 -2.86
CA LEU A 208 3.23 -21.23 -3.04
C LEU A 208 3.00 -22.64 -2.49
N ASP A 209 3.67 -23.64 -3.07
CA ASP A 209 3.54 -25.05 -2.68
C ASP A 209 4.70 -25.46 -1.75
N PRO A 210 4.45 -25.74 -0.45
CA PRO A 210 5.48 -26.19 0.47
C PRO A 210 5.97 -27.62 0.21
N ALA A 211 5.27 -28.41 -0.62
CA ALA A 211 5.69 -29.76 -1.00
C ALA A 211 6.69 -29.79 -2.16
N GLU A 212 6.94 -28.65 -2.80
CA GLU A 212 7.93 -28.49 -3.87
C GLU A 212 9.09 -27.58 -3.42
N PRO A 213 10.31 -27.74 -4.00
CA PRO A 213 11.40 -26.80 -3.72
C PRO A 213 10.98 -25.36 -4.02
N LEU A 214 11.09 -24.49 -3.01
CA LEU A 214 10.73 -23.08 -3.10
C LEU A 214 12.00 -22.24 -3.36
N THR A 215 11.99 -21.44 -4.41
CA THR A 215 13.07 -20.47 -4.66
C THR A 215 12.72 -19.12 -4.04
N VAL A 216 13.55 -18.63 -3.12
CA VAL A 216 13.40 -17.31 -2.51
C VAL A 216 14.51 -16.40 -3.01
N GLU A 217 14.14 -15.38 -3.78
CA GLU A 217 15.00 -14.27 -4.16
C GLU A 217 14.76 -13.13 -3.18
N VAL A 218 15.79 -12.75 -2.45
CA VAL A 218 15.71 -11.71 -1.43
C VAL A 218 16.73 -10.62 -1.69
N ALA A 219 16.30 -9.37 -1.59
CA ALA A 219 17.16 -8.21 -1.50
C ALA A 219 16.89 -7.49 -0.17
N ALA A 220 17.92 -7.20 0.60
CA ALA A 220 17.78 -6.50 1.87
C ALA A 220 18.85 -5.41 2.03
N ASP A 221 18.49 -4.26 2.60
CA ASP A 221 19.44 -3.19 2.93
C ASP A 221 20.13 -3.40 4.29
N THR A 222 19.53 -4.24 5.13
CA THR A 222 19.91 -4.55 6.51
C THR A 222 19.80 -6.05 6.75
N ALA A 223 20.44 -6.53 7.83
CA ALA A 223 20.32 -7.94 8.19
C ALA A 223 18.90 -8.21 8.70
N ALA A 224 18.27 -9.28 8.19
CA ALA A 224 16.89 -9.60 8.47
C ALA A 224 16.67 -11.09 8.71
N THR A 225 15.64 -11.45 9.47
CA THR A 225 15.15 -12.82 9.60
C THR A 225 13.80 -12.94 8.87
N LEU A 226 13.76 -13.72 7.80
CA LEU A 226 12.54 -14.05 7.09
C LEU A 226 11.99 -15.39 7.60
N THR A 227 10.78 -15.40 8.16
CA THR A 227 10.09 -16.62 8.57
C THR A 227 9.14 -17.05 7.45
N LEU A 228 9.39 -18.21 6.86
CA LEU A 228 8.47 -18.88 5.95
C LEU A 228 7.56 -19.76 6.80
N ARG A 229 6.28 -19.41 6.86
CA ARG A 229 5.29 -20.09 7.68
C ARG A 229 4.36 -20.91 6.78
N THR A 230 4.17 -22.16 7.18
CA THR A 230 3.19 -23.08 6.63
C THR A 230 2.11 -23.39 7.66
N ASP A 231 1.08 -24.14 7.28
CA ASP A 231 0.05 -24.60 8.22
C ASP A 231 0.64 -25.54 9.31
N ASP A 232 1.74 -26.22 8.99
CA ASP A 232 2.34 -27.28 9.82
C ASP A 232 3.69 -26.88 10.45
N SER A 233 4.39 -25.87 9.93
CA SER A 233 5.79 -25.60 10.26
C SER A 233 6.21 -24.13 10.08
N ASP A 234 7.29 -23.73 10.76
CA ASP A 234 7.97 -22.46 10.56
C ASP A 234 9.43 -22.74 10.17
N ARG A 235 9.89 -22.17 9.05
CA ARG A 235 11.30 -22.18 8.64
C ARG A 235 11.86 -20.77 8.63
N ARG A 236 13.00 -20.57 9.29
CA ARG A 236 13.69 -19.27 9.34
C ARG A 236 14.83 -19.22 8.35
N LEU A 237 14.91 -18.11 7.61
CA LEU A 237 16.01 -17.74 6.74
C LEU A 237 16.68 -16.50 7.33
N GLU A 238 17.98 -16.60 7.62
CA GLU A 238 18.79 -15.43 7.93
C GLU A 238 19.23 -14.78 6.61
N VAL A 239 18.99 -13.49 6.49
CA VAL A 239 19.24 -12.68 5.29
C VAL A 239 20.32 -11.67 5.63
N ASP A 240 21.48 -11.80 4.99
CA ASP A 240 22.53 -10.78 5.04
C ASP A 240 22.16 -9.60 4.12
N PRO A 241 22.62 -8.37 4.40
CA PRO A 241 22.43 -7.24 3.49
C PRO A 241 22.99 -7.53 2.08
N GLY A 242 22.23 -7.17 1.06
CA GLY A 242 22.51 -7.43 -0.34
C GLY A 242 21.45 -8.32 -0.98
N GLU A 243 21.79 -8.89 -2.14
CA GLU A 243 20.93 -9.79 -2.89
C GLU A 243 21.36 -11.25 -2.67
N ALA A 244 20.40 -12.14 -2.47
CA ALA A 244 20.62 -13.56 -2.35
C ALA A 244 19.49 -14.36 -3.02
N THR A 245 19.82 -15.57 -3.47
CA THR A 245 18.84 -16.56 -3.89
C THR A 245 19.03 -17.82 -3.06
N VAL A 246 17.99 -18.25 -2.38
CA VAL A 246 17.97 -19.42 -1.52
C VAL A 246 16.96 -20.43 -2.08
N VAL A 247 17.36 -21.69 -2.18
CA VAL A 247 16.43 -22.79 -2.46
C VAL A 247 16.08 -23.45 -1.14
N VAL A 248 14.79 -23.49 -0.84
CA VAL A 248 14.22 -24.07 0.36
C VAL A 248 13.64 -25.43 -0.02
N ASP A 249 14.25 -26.50 0.48
CA ASP A 249 13.74 -27.86 0.25
C ASP A 249 12.36 -28.04 0.90
N PRO A 250 11.48 -28.90 0.35
CA PRO A 250 10.21 -29.25 0.96
C PRO A 250 10.35 -29.70 2.42
N ASP A 251 9.29 -29.52 3.20
CA ASP A 251 9.18 -30.04 4.57
C ASP A 251 9.00 -31.57 4.62
#